data_AF-A0A3D1L033-F1
#
_entry.id   AF-A0A3D1L033-F1
#
_cell.length_a   1.000
_cell.length_b   1.000
_cell.length_c   1.000
_cell.angle_alpha   90.00
_cell.angle_beta   90.00
_cell.angle_gamma   90.00
#
_symmetry.space_group_name_H-M   'P 1'
#
loop_
_entity.id
_entity.type
_entity.pdbx_description
1 polymer ?
#
loop_
_entity_poly.entity_id
_entity_poly.type
_entity_poly.pdbx_seq_one_letter_code
_entity_poly.pdbx_strand_id
1 'polypeptide(L)'
;MVLRRSRKTNPPKCKSIQEPDIPMRSEESHKINRTVLIGCLKNETGMKRILISILILIPVWGFAQPFPDVFAGTWCDSIHGIYEHWDKTGDQQLKGFSYEMKNGEKVISEYIEIAMHESKMTYTASVKKQNNEKPVSFVLSATDSIYTFVNPAHDFPTYIRYKVISSSYIQATVGNASRSFILNYHRID
;
A
#
# COMPACT_ATOMS: atom_id res chain seq x y z
N MET A 1 18.20 -29.87 -34.50
CA MET A 1 17.27 -28.97 -33.80
C MET A 1 17.56 -29.06 -32.30
N VAL A 2 18.32 -28.12 -31.74
CA VAL A 2 18.73 -28.16 -30.32
C VAL A 2 17.68 -27.41 -29.51
N LEU A 3 16.90 -28.14 -28.71
CA LEU A 3 16.00 -27.57 -27.71
C LEU A 3 16.86 -26.90 -26.63
N ARG A 4 16.99 -25.57 -26.68
CA ARG A 4 17.54 -24.79 -25.57
C ARG A 4 16.60 -24.95 -24.37
N ARG A 5 17.02 -25.75 -23.38
CA ARG A 5 16.41 -25.73 -22.05
C ARG A 5 16.55 -24.31 -21.50
N SER A 6 15.42 -23.63 -21.31
CA SER A 6 15.38 -22.38 -20.55
C SER A 6 15.97 -22.66 -19.16
N ARG A 7 17.04 -21.95 -18.80
CA ARG A 7 17.59 -22.00 -17.45
C ARG A 7 16.51 -21.42 -16.54
N LYS A 8 15.84 -22.28 -15.76
CA LYS A 8 15.07 -21.84 -14.59
C LYS A 8 16.06 -21.20 -13.65
N THR A 9 16.20 -19.88 -13.71
CA THR A 9 16.89 -19.13 -12.67
C THR A 9 16.05 -19.27 -11.41
N ASN A 10 16.67 -19.69 -10.30
CA ASN A 10 15.96 -19.69 -9.03
C ASN A 10 15.59 -18.24 -8.72
N PRO A 11 14.33 -17.95 -8.36
CA PRO A 11 13.95 -16.61 -7.95
C PRO A 11 14.84 -16.17 -6.78
N PRO A 12 15.22 -14.89 -6.70
CA PRO A 12 16.01 -14.38 -5.60
C PRO A 12 15.37 -14.79 -4.28
N LYS A 13 16.17 -15.36 -3.37
CA LYS A 13 15.69 -15.78 -2.06
C LYS A 13 15.27 -14.54 -1.26
N CYS A 14 14.15 -14.64 -0.54
CA CYS A 14 13.84 -13.76 0.58
C CYS A 14 14.95 -13.99 1.59
N LYS A 15 16.00 -13.16 1.55
CA LYS A 15 17.00 -13.17 2.59
C LYS A 15 16.39 -12.41 3.75
N SER A 16 16.34 -13.05 4.92
CA SER A 16 16.20 -12.32 6.19
C SER A 16 17.22 -11.19 6.15
N ILE A 17 16.75 -9.95 6.27
CA ILE A 17 17.66 -8.86 6.58
C ILE A 17 18.23 -9.25 7.95
N GLN A 18 19.53 -9.57 8.00
CA GLN A 18 20.19 -9.67 9.30
C GLN A 18 19.94 -8.32 9.97
N GLU A 19 19.25 -8.39 11.11
CA GLU A 19 19.00 -7.25 11.98
C GLU A 19 20.33 -6.50 12.12
N PRO A 20 20.42 -5.22 11.71
CA PRO A 20 21.64 -4.48 11.98
C PRO A 20 21.84 -4.50 13.49
N ASP A 21 23.02 -4.88 13.96
CA ASP A 21 23.44 -4.67 15.35
C ASP A 21 23.35 -3.16 15.61
N ILE A 22 22.21 -2.70 16.12
CA ILE A 22 22.03 -1.33 16.58
C ILE A 22 22.62 -1.30 17.98
N PRO A 23 23.80 -0.68 18.20
CA PRO A 23 24.28 -0.47 19.55
C PRO A 23 23.25 0.40 20.29
N MET A 24 22.80 -0.10 21.45
CA MET A 24 21.94 0.63 22.38
C MET A 24 22.53 2.03 22.63
N ARG A 25 21.90 3.05 22.03
CA ARG A 25 22.19 4.44 22.34
C ARG A 25 21.38 4.81 23.56
N SER A 26 22.08 5.10 24.65
CA SER A 26 21.55 5.65 25.89
C SER A 26 20.68 6.87 25.60
N GLU A 27 19.46 6.87 26.15
CA GLU A 27 18.56 8.02 26.17
C GLU A 27 19.17 9.15 27.01
N GLU A 28 19.44 10.29 26.40
CA GLU A 28 19.63 11.56 27.13
C GLU A 28 18.34 12.37 27.06
N SER A 29 17.69 12.53 28.22
CA SER A 29 16.51 13.38 28.38
C SER A 29 16.93 14.85 28.41
N HIS A 30 16.52 15.63 27.41
CA HIS A 30 16.66 17.09 27.46
C HIS A 30 15.34 17.73 27.94
N LYS A 31 15.39 18.27 29.17
CA LYS A 31 14.32 19.04 29.80
C LYS A 31 14.09 20.34 29.03
N ILE A 32 12.88 20.53 28.49
CA ILE A 32 12.45 21.80 27.91
C ILE A 32 11.90 22.68 29.04
N ASN A 33 12.54 23.83 29.24
CA ASN A 33 12.15 24.84 30.23
C ASN A 33 10.87 25.59 29.81
N ARG A 34 9.97 25.76 30.78
CA ARG A 34 8.80 26.65 30.73
C ARG A 34 9.24 28.11 30.88
N THR A 35 8.91 28.95 29.90
CA THR A 35 8.66 30.38 30.11
C THR A 35 7.60 30.85 29.11
N VAL A 36 6.38 31.09 29.59
CA VAL A 36 5.36 31.87 28.88
C VAL A 36 4.74 32.81 29.90
N LEU A 37 5.03 34.11 29.74
CA LEU A 37 4.27 35.21 30.32
C LEU A 37 4.47 36.43 29.41
N ILE A 38 3.51 36.71 28.53
CA ILE A 38 3.08 38.08 28.21
C ILE A 38 1.57 38.02 28.02
N GLY A 39 0.86 38.80 28.83
CA GLY A 39 -0.58 38.93 28.82
C GLY A 39 -1.11 39.92 27.79
N CYS A 40 -2.42 39.78 27.58
CA CYS A 40 -3.42 40.76 27.17
C CYS A 40 -3.20 41.59 25.89
N LEU A 41 -4.17 41.50 24.98
CA LEU A 41 -5.01 42.64 24.58
C LEU A 41 -6.35 42.12 24.02
N LYS A 42 -7.44 42.42 24.74
CA LYS A 42 -8.83 42.42 24.24
C LYS A 42 -8.97 43.62 23.30
N ASN A 43 -9.63 43.47 22.15
CA ASN A 43 -11.03 43.92 21.93
C ASN A 43 -11.43 43.95 20.44
N GLU A 44 -12.63 43.41 20.23
CA GLU A 44 -13.69 43.68 19.26
C GLU A 44 -13.47 44.70 18.13
N THR A 45 -13.84 44.32 16.90
CA THR A 45 -14.60 45.18 15.97
C THR A 45 -15.19 44.38 14.80
N GLY A 46 -16.53 44.33 14.73
CA GLY A 46 -17.32 44.46 13.50
C GLY A 46 -17.21 43.39 12.41
N MET A 47 -18.14 42.43 12.43
CA MET A 47 -18.58 41.73 11.22
C MET A 47 -19.00 42.73 10.13
N LYS A 48 -18.19 42.88 9.08
CA LYS A 48 -18.65 43.39 7.79
C LYS A 48 -19.07 42.21 6.92
N ARG A 49 -20.38 42.06 6.76
CA ARG A 49 -21.01 41.18 5.77
C ARG A 49 -20.53 41.62 4.37
N ILE A 50 -19.57 40.91 3.80
CA ILE A 50 -19.27 41.02 2.37
C ILE A 50 -19.97 39.82 1.71
N LEU A 51 -21.12 40.09 1.08
CA LEU A 51 -21.78 39.17 0.15
C LEU A 51 -20.85 39.01 -1.08
N ILE A 52 -19.92 38.07 -1.01
CA ILE A 52 -19.12 37.65 -2.15
C ILE A 52 -19.92 36.57 -2.88
N SER A 53 -20.86 37.01 -3.71
CA SER A 53 -21.53 36.16 -4.70
C SER A 53 -20.56 35.88 -5.84
N ILE A 54 -19.48 35.13 -5.59
CA ILE A 54 -18.69 34.53 -6.66
C ILE A 54 -19.47 33.29 -7.09
N LEU A 55 -19.99 33.35 -8.32
CA LEU A 55 -20.40 32.20 -9.09
C LEU A 55 -19.13 31.36 -9.32
N ILE A 56 -18.88 30.44 -8.40
CA ILE A 56 -17.74 29.53 -8.41
C ILE A 56 -17.96 28.53 -9.56
N LEU A 57 -17.58 28.92 -10.78
CA LEU A 57 -17.11 27.99 -11.82
C LEU A 57 -15.73 27.51 -11.37
N ILE A 58 -15.67 26.69 -10.31
CA ILE A 58 -14.51 25.82 -10.13
C ILE A 58 -14.70 24.76 -11.22
N PRO A 59 -13.85 24.71 -12.26
CA PRO A 59 -13.76 23.48 -13.01
C PRO A 59 -13.42 22.43 -11.95
N VAL A 60 -14.30 21.46 -11.75
CA VAL A 60 -13.97 20.31 -10.92
C VAL A 60 -12.84 19.62 -11.67
N TRP A 61 -11.60 19.99 -11.35
CA TRP A 61 -10.42 19.31 -11.83
C TRP A 61 -10.56 17.91 -11.27
N GLY A 62 -11.12 17.00 -12.08
CA GLY A 62 -11.15 15.59 -11.77
C GLY A 62 -9.71 15.16 -11.69
N PHE A 63 -9.17 15.04 -10.48
CA PHE A 63 -7.88 14.41 -10.28
C PHE A 63 -8.05 12.95 -10.68
N ALA A 64 -7.61 12.61 -11.90
CA ALA A 64 -7.43 11.23 -12.28
C ALA A 64 -6.42 10.63 -11.29
N GLN A 65 -6.86 9.61 -10.55
CA GLN A 65 -6.01 8.95 -9.57
C GLN A 65 -4.84 8.26 -10.29
N PRO A 66 -3.57 8.53 -9.91
CA PRO A 66 -2.43 7.92 -10.59
C PRO A 66 -2.47 6.41 -10.42
N PHE A 67 -2.25 5.69 -11.51
CA PHE A 67 -2.20 4.23 -11.49
C PHE A 67 -0.87 3.75 -10.86
N PRO A 68 -0.87 2.73 -9.97
CA PRO A 68 0.31 2.36 -9.19
C PRO A 68 1.29 1.47 -9.97
N ASP A 69 1.82 1.97 -11.08
CA ASP A 69 2.82 1.26 -11.89
C ASP A 69 4.06 0.82 -11.09
N VAL A 70 4.36 1.54 -10.01
CA VAL A 70 5.46 1.22 -9.08
C VAL A 70 5.36 -0.16 -8.46
N PHE A 71 4.18 -0.80 -8.44
CA PHE A 71 4.02 -2.15 -7.89
C PHE A 71 4.51 -3.25 -8.84
N ALA A 72 4.65 -2.99 -10.15
CA ALA A 72 5.11 -4.01 -11.11
C ALA A 72 6.48 -4.58 -10.70
N GLY A 73 6.66 -5.89 -10.78
CA GLY A 73 7.86 -6.62 -10.37
C GLY A 73 7.61 -7.57 -9.19
N THR A 74 8.71 -8.03 -8.59
CA THR A 74 8.71 -9.07 -7.55
C THR A 74 9.15 -8.50 -6.22
N TRP A 75 8.35 -8.76 -5.20
CA TRP A 75 8.47 -8.25 -3.85
C TRP A 75 8.58 -9.36 -2.84
N CYS A 76 9.32 -9.10 -1.76
CA CYS A 76 9.60 -10.08 -0.73
C CYS A 76 9.49 -9.50 0.68
N ASP A 77 8.60 -10.07 1.49
CA ASP A 77 8.63 -9.89 2.93
C ASP A 77 9.42 -11.04 3.57
N SER A 78 10.63 -10.72 4.04
CA SER A 78 11.57 -11.74 4.53
C SER A 78 11.28 -12.27 5.92
N ILE A 79 10.45 -11.54 6.69
CA ILE A 79 10.05 -11.95 8.04
C ILE A 79 9.04 -13.09 7.95
N HIS A 80 8.06 -12.97 7.04
CA HIS A 80 6.99 -13.95 6.86
C HIS A 80 7.30 -14.95 5.74
N GLY A 81 8.34 -14.71 4.93
CA GLY A 81 8.69 -15.57 3.79
C GLY A 81 7.67 -15.50 2.66
N ILE A 82 6.97 -14.37 2.54
CA ILE A 82 5.91 -14.13 1.56
C ILE A 82 6.49 -13.38 0.37
N TYR A 83 6.11 -13.83 -0.82
CA TYR A 83 6.42 -13.16 -2.07
C TYR A 83 5.16 -12.64 -2.71
N GLU A 84 5.27 -11.51 -3.40
CA GLU A 84 4.22 -10.95 -4.24
C GLU A 84 4.81 -10.58 -5.59
N HIS A 85 4.15 -10.96 -6.68
CA HIS A 85 4.58 -10.60 -8.03
C HIS A 85 3.46 -9.88 -8.74
N TRP A 86 3.81 -8.83 -9.49
CA TRP A 86 2.88 -8.03 -10.27
C TRP A 86 3.37 -7.83 -11.71
N ASP A 87 2.53 -8.21 -12.66
CA ASP A 87 2.67 -7.96 -14.08
C ASP A 87 1.79 -6.78 -14.50
N LYS A 88 2.38 -5.77 -15.17
CA LYS A 88 1.61 -4.75 -15.87
C LYS A 88 1.03 -5.37 -17.15
N THR A 89 -0.27 -5.60 -17.17
CA THR A 89 -0.98 -6.29 -18.26
C THR A 89 -1.76 -5.33 -19.16
N GLY A 90 -1.81 -4.05 -18.79
CA GLY A 90 -2.30 -2.93 -19.60
C GLY A 90 -1.96 -1.60 -18.96
N ASP A 91 -2.36 -0.49 -19.59
CA ASP A 91 -2.04 0.87 -19.10
C ASP A 91 -2.56 1.14 -17.69
N GLN A 92 -3.68 0.52 -17.33
CA GLN A 92 -4.35 0.67 -16.03
C GLN A 92 -4.76 -0.69 -15.45
N GLN A 93 -3.94 -1.72 -15.67
CA GLN A 93 -4.17 -3.06 -15.14
C GLN A 93 -2.86 -3.72 -14.69
N LEU A 94 -2.84 -4.14 -13.44
CA LEU A 94 -1.81 -4.99 -12.84
C LEU A 94 -2.46 -6.30 -12.43
N LYS A 95 -1.85 -7.42 -12.81
CA LYS A 95 -2.23 -8.76 -12.34
C LYS A 95 -1.07 -9.35 -11.57
N GLY A 96 -1.37 -10.03 -10.49
CA GLY A 96 -0.35 -10.54 -9.61
C GLY A 96 -0.78 -11.77 -8.86
N PHE A 97 0.14 -12.25 -8.04
CA PHE A 97 -0.10 -13.37 -7.15
C PHE A 97 0.81 -13.33 -5.93
N SER A 98 0.27 -13.76 -4.80
CA SER A 98 1.03 -14.03 -3.57
C SER A 98 1.44 -15.50 -3.53
N TYR A 99 2.67 -15.78 -3.08
CA TYR A 99 3.18 -17.14 -2.99
C TYR A 99 4.23 -17.31 -1.90
N GLU A 100 4.36 -18.56 -1.47
CA GLU A 100 5.46 -19.03 -0.61
C GLU A 100 6.35 -20.00 -1.38
N MET A 101 7.59 -20.18 -0.92
CA MET A 101 8.47 -21.22 -1.43
C MET A 101 8.39 -22.45 -0.51
N LYS A 102 7.88 -23.58 -1.02
CA LYS A 102 7.85 -24.87 -0.30
C LYS A 102 8.70 -25.87 -1.06
N ASN A 103 9.75 -26.40 -0.41
CA ASN A 103 10.68 -27.34 -1.02
C ASN A 103 11.29 -26.86 -2.36
N GLY A 104 11.51 -25.55 -2.49
CA GLY A 104 12.03 -24.94 -3.73
C GLY A 104 10.98 -24.69 -4.82
N GLU A 105 9.71 -24.98 -4.55
CA GLU A 105 8.60 -24.75 -5.49
C GLU A 105 7.73 -23.57 -5.04
N LYS A 106 7.19 -22.82 -6.01
CA LYS A 106 6.22 -21.76 -5.75
C LYS A 106 4.86 -22.37 -5.42
N VAL A 107 4.34 -22.06 -4.25
CA VAL A 107 2.97 -22.40 -3.84
C VAL A 107 2.17 -21.11 -3.77
N ILE A 108 1.32 -20.90 -4.77
CA ILE A 108 0.45 -19.71 -4.87
C ILE A 108 -0.64 -19.80 -3.81
N SER A 109 -0.76 -18.77 -2.99
CA SER A 109 -1.81 -18.61 -1.98
C SER A 109 -2.99 -17.79 -2.52
N GLU A 110 -2.71 -16.81 -3.37
CA GLU A 110 -3.70 -15.82 -3.80
C GLU A 110 -3.38 -15.28 -5.20
N TYR A 111 -4.42 -15.01 -5.99
CA TYR A 111 -4.33 -14.20 -7.20
C TYR A 111 -4.92 -12.82 -6.93
N ILE A 112 -4.24 -11.79 -7.41
CA ILE A 112 -4.59 -10.39 -7.11
C ILE A 112 -4.60 -9.56 -8.40
N GLU A 113 -5.44 -8.56 -8.45
CA GLU A 113 -5.58 -7.64 -9.59
C GLU A 113 -5.82 -6.23 -9.09
N ILE A 114 -5.17 -5.24 -9.69
CA ILE A 114 -5.51 -3.83 -9.58
C ILE A 114 -5.89 -3.33 -10.97
N ALA A 115 -7.12 -2.86 -11.13
CA ALA A 115 -7.61 -2.37 -12.40
C ALA A 115 -8.41 -1.06 -12.23
N MET A 116 -8.30 -0.17 -13.20
CA MET A 116 -9.17 1.00 -13.33
C MET A 116 -10.33 0.68 -14.28
N HIS A 117 -11.56 0.81 -13.79
CA HIS A 117 -12.78 0.71 -14.60
C HIS A 117 -13.67 1.92 -14.32
N GLU A 118 -14.09 2.66 -15.35
CA GLU A 118 -15.01 3.81 -15.23
C GLU A 118 -14.58 4.81 -14.13
N SER A 119 -13.29 5.15 -14.10
CA SER A 119 -12.67 6.04 -13.10
C SER A 119 -12.64 5.50 -11.66
N LYS A 120 -12.89 4.20 -11.47
CA LYS A 120 -12.82 3.52 -10.18
C LYS A 120 -11.71 2.48 -10.19
N MET A 121 -10.70 2.72 -9.35
CA MET A 121 -9.63 1.74 -9.14
C MET A 121 -10.07 0.70 -8.10
N THR A 122 -9.94 -0.57 -8.46
CA THR A 122 -10.35 -1.69 -7.63
C THR A 122 -9.20 -2.66 -7.44
N TYR A 123 -8.98 -3.10 -6.21
CA TYR A 123 -8.14 -4.25 -5.88
C TYR A 123 -9.03 -5.48 -5.73
N THR A 124 -8.74 -6.56 -6.43
CA THR A 124 -9.52 -7.80 -6.39
C THR A 124 -8.62 -8.96 -6.01
N ALA A 125 -9.00 -9.72 -5.00
CA ALA A 125 -8.27 -10.86 -4.46
C ALA A 125 -9.07 -12.17 -4.62
N SER A 126 -8.41 -13.23 -5.07
CA SER A 126 -8.96 -14.59 -5.16
C SER A 126 -8.04 -15.56 -4.43
N VAL A 127 -8.40 -15.89 -3.18
CA VAL A 127 -7.61 -16.78 -2.33
C VAL A 127 -7.91 -18.24 -2.68
N LYS A 128 -6.86 -19.03 -2.92
CA LYS A 128 -7.05 -20.46 -3.27
C LYS A 128 -7.64 -21.20 -2.08
N LYS A 129 -8.58 -22.11 -2.34
CA LYS A 129 -9.25 -22.94 -1.32
C LYS A 129 -9.99 -22.17 -0.20
N GLN A 130 -10.23 -20.87 -0.37
CA GLN A 130 -11.07 -20.06 0.53
C GLN A 130 -12.20 -19.40 -0.27
N ASN A 131 -13.33 -19.09 0.37
CA ASN A 131 -14.48 -18.42 -0.26
C ASN A 131 -14.98 -19.08 -1.58
N ASN A 132 -14.85 -20.40 -1.73
CA ASN A 132 -15.09 -21.10 -3.00
C ASN A 132 -14.31 -20.49 -4.19
N GLU A 133 -13.15 -19.89 -3.90
CA GLU A 133 -12.29 -19.16 -4.84
C GLU A 133 -12.98 -17.96 -5.51
N LYS A 134 -14.06 -17.46 -4.90
CA LYS A 134 -14.75 -16.26 -5.39
C LYS A 134 -13.91 -15.01 -5.13
N PRO A 135 -13.75 -14.13 -6.12
CA PRO A 135 -13.04 -12.88 -5.94
C PRO A 135 -13.71 -11.97 -4.90
N VAL A 136 -12.88 -11.28 -4.12
CA VAL A 136 -13.29 -10.22 -3.19
C VAL A 136 -12.69 -8.91 -3.68
N SER A 137 -13.53 -7.90 -3.87
CA SER A 137 -13.12 -6.59 -4.40
C SER A 137 -13.11 -5.50 -3.34
N PHE A 138 -12.15 -4.60 -3.44
CA PHE A 138 -11.92 -3.45 -2.56
C PHE A 138 -11.73 -2.20 -3.42
N VAL A 139 -12.41 -1.12 -3.06
CA VAL A 139 -12.42 0.14 -3.82
C VAL A 139 -11.40 1.10 -3.25
N LEU A 140 -10.64 1.78 -4.11
CA LEU A 140 -9.71 2.82 -3.67
C LEU A 140 -10.46 4.00 -3.01
N SER A 141 -10.06 4.35 -1.77
CA SER A 141 -10.72 5.38 -0.96
C SER A 141 -9.90 6.66 -0.75
N ALA A 142 -8.58 6.62 -0.95
CA ALA A 142 -7.69 7.77 -0.78
C ALA A 142 -6.45 7.62 -1.66
N THR A 143 -5.95 8.72 -2.22
CA THR A 143 -4.79 8.73 -3.11
C THR A 143 -3.87 9.89 -2.83
N ASP A 144 -2.73 9.56 -2.25
CA ASP A 144 -1.46 10.29 -2.22
C ASP A 144 -0.35 9.22 -2.28
N SER A 145 0.68 9.26 -1.42
CA SER A 145 1.70 8.19 -1.29
C SER A 145 1.17 6.85 -0.76
N ILE A 146 -0.14 6.75 -0.51
CA ILE A 146 -0.80 5.62 0.13
C ILE A 146 -2.03 5.23 -0.71
N TYR A 147 -2.05 3.99 -1.20
CA TYR A 147 -3.20 3.38 -1.87
C TYR A 147 -3.99 2.59 -0.83
N THR A 148 -5.15 3.09 -0.42
CA THR A 148 -6.03 2.38 0.53
C THR A 148 -7.27 1.86 -0.19
N PHE A 149 -7.33 0.54 -0.38
CA PHE A 149 -8.48 -0.17 -0.92
C PHE A 149 -9.38 -0.64 0.21
N VAL A 150 -10.69 -0.41 0.12
CA VAL A 150 -11.66 -0.69 1.19
C VAL A 150 -12.84 -1.52 0.70
N ASN A 151 -13.31 -2.41 1.57
CA ASN A 151 -14.59 -3.12 1.45
C ASN A 151 -15.19 -3.24 2.86
N PRO A 152 -15.99 -2.26 3.30
CA PRO A 152 -16.59 -2.26 4.63
C PRO A 152 -17.57 -3.43 4.87
N ALA A 153 -18.05 -4.08 3.81
CA ALA A 153 -18.99 -5.19 3.90
C ALA A 153 -18.30 -6.55 4.10
N HIS A 154 -16.98 -6.63 3.97
CA HIS A 154 -16.20 -7.84 4.21
C HIS A 154 -15.85 -7.97 5.70
N ASP A 155 -15.70 -9.19 6.23
CA ASP A 155 -15.46 -9.42 7.66
C ASP A 155 -13.99 -9.18 8.05
N PHE A 156 -13.07 -9.75 7.27
CA PHE A 156 -11.64 -9.50 7.35
C PHE A 156 -10.92 -9.94 6.06
N PRO A 157 -10.10 -9.09 5.43
CA PRO A 157 -9.87 -7.67 5.76
C PRO A 157 -11.03 -6.79 5.31
N THR A 158 -11.19 -5.62 5.93
CA THR A 158 -12.06 -4.53 5.39
C THR A 158 -11.24 -3.50 4.63
N TYR A 159 -9.91 -3.49 4.80
CA TYR A 159 -9.02 -2.65 4.02
C TYR A 159 -7.68 -3.34 3.72
N ILE A 160 -7.10 -2.96 2.59
CA ILE A 160 -5.74 -3.28 2.15
C ILE A 160 -5.07 -1.96 1.78
N ARG A 161 -3.95 -1.64 2.43
CA ARG A 161 -3.25 -0.39 2.26
C ARG A 161 -1.82 -0.63 1.81
N TYR A 162 -1.41 -0.05 0.69
CA TYR A 162 -0.03 -0.02 0.24
C TYR A 162 0.54 1.39 0.41
N LYS A 163 1.62 1.52 1.18
CA LYS A 163 2.41 2.74 1.28
C LYS A 163 3.70 2.56 0.49
N VAL A 164 3.88 3.41 -0.52
CA VAL A 164 5.12 3.44 -1.31
C VAL A 164 6.16 4.25 -0.54
N ILE A 165 7.24 3.60 -0.09
CA ILE A 165 8.31 4.26 0.67
C ILE A 165 9.47 4.61 -0.27
N SER A 166 9.81 3.71 -1.19
CA SER A 166 10.75 3.95 -2.29
C SER A 166 10.42 3.02 -3.48
N SER A 167 11.17 3.13 -4.59
CA SER A 167 11.06 2.20 -5.72
C SER A 167 11.39 0.74 -5.37
N SER A 168 12.11 0.51 -4.26
CA SER A 168 12.55 -0.81 -3.81
C SER A 168 11.94 -1.24 -2.47
N TYR A 169 11.04 -0.44 -1.90
CA TYR A 169 10.44 -0.73 -0.59
C TYR A 169 8.97 -0.25 -0.52
N ILE A 170 8.07 -1.19 -0.27
CA ILE A 170 6.65 -0.93 -0.04
C ILE A 170 6.22 -1.58 1.26
N GLN A 171 5.26 -0.96 1.95
CA GLN A 171 4.64 -1.52 3.13
C GLN A 171 3.16 -1.77 2.86
N ALA A 172 2.73 -3.01 3.02
CA ALA A 172 1.31 -3.38 2.98
C ALA A 172 0.76 -3.47 4.40
N THR A 173 -0.44 -2.95 4.63
CA THR A 173 -1.20 -3.14 5.86
C THR A 173 -2.55 -3.74 5.51
N VAL A 174 -2.85 -4.89 6.08
CA VAL A 174 -4.10 -5.63 5.84
C VAL A 174 -4.84 -5.72 7.15
N GLY A 175 -6.09 -5.26 7.20
CA GLY A 175 -6.78 -5.15 8.47
C GLY A 175 -8.25 -4.81 8.41
N ASN A 176 -8.82 -4.63 9.60
CA ASN A 176 -10.11 -4.03 9.87
C ASN A 176 -10.02 -3.13 11.11
N ALA A 177 -11.16 -2.70 11.66
CA ALA A 177 -11.17 -1.84 12.85
C ALA A 177 -10.60 -2.49 14.12
N SER A 178 -10.57 -3.82 14.21
CA SER A 178 -10.18 -4.55 15.42
C SER A 178 -8.75 -5.09 15.36
N ARG A 179 -8.26 -5.46 14.17
CA ARG A 179 -6.93 -6.05 14.01
C ARG A 179 -6.33 -5.73 12.63
N SER A 180 -5.00 -5.70 12.58
CA SER A 180 -4.24 -5.58 11.33
C SER A 180 -2.87 -6.23 11.44
N PHE A 181 -2.29 -6.61 10.31
CA PHE A 181 -0.89 -7.00 10.20
C PHE A 181 -0.20 -6.20 9.09
N ILE A 182 1.13 -6.17 9.16
CA ILE A 182 1.99 -5.40 8.26
C ILE A 182 2.93 -6.36 7.54
N LEU A 183 3.10 -6.14 6.23
CA LEU A 183 4.10 -6.79 5.40
C LEU A 183 5.06 -5.71 4.87
N ASN A 184 6.35 -5.91 5.06
CA ASN A 184 7.43 -5.02 4.66
C ASN A 184 8.15 -5.65 3.46
N TYR A 185 7.78 -5.20 2.28
CA TYR A 185 8.20 -5.79 1.01
C TYR A 185 9.40 -5.07 0.43
N HIS A 186 10.46 -5.84 0.18
CA HIS A 186 11.62 -5.39 -0.59
C HIS A 186 11.54 -5.93 -2.02
N ARG A 187 11.81 -5.07 -3.00
CA ARG A 187 11.92 -5.50 -4.41
C ARG A 187 13.13 -6.40 -4.60
N ILE A 188 13.00 -7.45 -5.42
CA ILE A 188 14.05 -8.46 -5.63
C ILE A 188 14.42 -8.73 -7.10
N ASP A 189 13.83 -8.02 -8.05
CA ASP A 189 14.15 -8.11 -9.48
C ASP A 189 14.73 -6.81 -10.08
#